data_AF-A0A1F8ESS1-F1
#
_entry.id   AF-A0A1F8ESS1-F1
#
_cell.length_a   1.000
_cell.length_b   1.000
_cell.length_c   1.000
_cell.angle_alpha   90.00
_cell.angle_beta   90.00
_cell.angle_gamma   90.00
#
_symmetry.space_group_name_H-M   'P 1'
#
loop_
_entity.id
_entity.type
_entity.pdbx_description
1 polymer ?
#
loop_
_entity_poly.entity_id
_entity_poly.type
_entity_poly.pdbx_seq_one_letter_code
_entity_poly.pdbx_strand_id
1 'polypeptide(L)'
;MRFQVPQFIETEVKIIGPFTLKQFLFLAAGAVIIFILQYVLPLTYLIMAGLPIAIISFALAFYKIDGVPLPKYLLMALSFMTGTKRYQFRKEEGPTLPE
;
A
#
# COMPACT_ATOMS: atom_id res chain seq x y z
N MET A 1 2.96 9.09 -39.19
CA MET A 1 1.96 8.37 -38.36
C MET A 1 2.21 8.76 -36.90
N ARG A 2 1.21 9.29 -36.18
CA ARG A 2 1.35 9.52 -34.72
C ARG A 2 0.88 8.26 -34.00
N PHE A 3 1.76 7.65 -33.22
CA PHE A 3 1.40 6.49 -32.39
C PHE A 3 0.45 6.96 -31.29
N GLN A 4 -0.76 6.40 -31.25
CA GLN A 4 -1.62 6.54 -30.09
C GLN A 4 -1.04 5.69 -28.97
N VAL A 5 -0.52 6.35 -27.94
CA VAL A 5 -0.07 5.66 -26.74
C VAL A 5 -1.31 5.12 -26.02
N PRO A 6 -1.38 3.81 -25.75
CA PRO A 6 -2.47 3.24 -24.98
C PRO A 6 -2.62 3.97 -23.65
N GLN A 7 -3.81 4.49 -23.35
CA GLN A 7 -4.05 5.25 -22.12
C GLN A 7 -4.19 4.36 -20.87
N PHE A 8 -4.22 3.03 -21.04
CA PHE A 8 -4.44 2.06 -19.96
C PHE A 8 -3.17 1.39 -19.45
N ILE A 9 -1.98 1.89 -19.77
CA ILE A 9 -0.71 1.29 -19.31
C ILE A 9 -0.52 1.51 -17.80
N GLU A 10 -1.04 2.61 -17.27
CA GLU A 10 -0.85 3.01 -15.87
C GLU A 10 -1.84 2.36 -14.90
N THR A 11 -2.97 1.85 -15.40
CA THR A 11 -3.99 1.22 -14.55
C THR A 11 -3.66 -0.26 -14.39
N GLU A 12 -3.55 -0.73 -13.14
CA GLU A 12 -3.37 -2.16 -12.88
C GLU A 12 -4.52 -2.97 -13.49
N VAL A 13 -4.15 -4.06 -14.18
CA VAL A 13 -5.13 -4.98 -14.77
C VAL A 13 -5.97 -5.60 -13.67
N LYS A 14 -7.30 -5.48 -13.81
CA LYS A 14 -8.27 -6.16 -12.98
C LYS A 14 -8.43 -7.58 -13.50
N ILE A 15 -7.89 -8.55 -12.77
CA ILE A 15 -7.85 -9.97 -13.19
C ILE A 15 -9.07 -10.72 -12.66
N ILE A 16 -9.59 -10.33 -11.49
CA ILE A 16 -10.70 -11.02 -10.82
C ILE A 16 -11.84 -10.02 -10.62
N GLY A 17 -12.76 -9.98 -11.57
CA GLY A 17 -13.92 -9.07 -11.57
C GLY A 17 -13.49 -7.60 -11.42
N PRO A 18 -13.96 -6.86 -10.39
CA PRO A 18 -13.56 -5.48 -10.18
C PRO A 18 -12.18 -5.30 -9.51
N PHE A 19 -11.52 -6.38 -9.08
CA PHE A 19 -10.31 -6.35 -8.26
C PHE A 19 -9.04 -6.62 -9.05
N THR A 20 -7.95 -5.96 -8.65
CA THR A 20 -6.59 -6.33 -9.10
C THR A 20 -6.13 -7.59 -8.36
N LEU A 21 -5.17 -8.32 -8.92
CA LEU A 21 -4.66 -9.56 -8.30
C LEU A 21 -4.12 -9.31 -6.90
N LYS A 22 -3.45 -8.16 -6.69
CA LYS A 22 -2.92 -7.76 -5.38
C LYS A 22 -4.04 -7.57 -4.37
N GLN A 23 -5.10 -6.86 -4.75
CA GLN A 23 -6.27 -6.63 -3.89
C GLN A 23 -6.95 -7.93 -3.49
N PHE A 24 -7.15 -8.81 -4.46
CA PHE A 24 -7.71 -10.13 -4.21
C PHE A 24 -6.84 -10.94 -3.24
N LEU A 25 -5.51 -10.92 -3.43
CA LEU A 25 -4.59 -11.67 -2.57
C LEU A 25 -4.63 -11.18 -1.11
N PHE A 26 -4.71 -9.86 -0.88
CA PHE A 26 -4.85 -9.32 0.48
C PHE A 26 -6.16 -9.73 1.15
N LEU A 27 -7.28 -9.70 0.42
CA LEU A 27 -8.58 -10.14 0.92
C LEU A 27 -8.60 -11.65 1.19
N ALA A 28 -8.07 -12.45 0.25
CA ALA A 28 -7.98 -13.89 0.39
C ALA A 28 -7.12 -14.27 1.60
N ALA A 29 -5.97 -13.62 1.80
CA ALA A 29 -5.13 -13.83 2.96
C ALA A 29 -5.86 -13.52 4.28
N GLY A 30 -6.56 -12.38 4.35
CA GLY A 30 -7.36 -12.02 5.52
C GLY A 30 -8.48 -13.03 5.81
N ALA A 31 -9.20 -13.46 4.77
CA ALA A 31 -10.26 -14.46 4.88
C ALA A 31 -9.72 -15.82 5.36
N VAL A 32 -8.58 -16.27 4.81
CA VAL A 32 -7.93 -17.53 5.23
C VAL A 32 -7.50 -17.45 6.69
N ILE A 33 -6.92 -16.34 7.14
CA ILE A 33 -6.52 -16.16 8.54
C ILE A 33 -7.74 -16.26 9.46
N ILE A 34 -8.83 -15.54 9.16
CA ILE A 34 -10.06 -15.58 9.96
C ILE A 34 -10.69 -16.98 9.93
N PHE A 35 -10.67 -17.64 8.77
CA PHE A 35 -11.18 -19.00 8.61
C PHE A 35 -10.42 -20.00 9.47
N ILE A 36 -9.09 -19.89 9.56
CA ILE A 36 -8.28 -20.73 10.47
C ILE A 36 -8.61 -20.40 11.93
N LEU A 37 -8.75 -19.10 12.25
CA LEU A 37 -9.03 -18.63 13.60
C LEU A 37 -10.36 -19.16 14.16
N GLN A 38 -11.34 -19.40 13.30
CA GLN A 38 -12.64 -19.97 13.68
C GLN A 38 -12.53 -21.36 14.30
N TYR A 39 -11.51 -22.15 13.92
CA TYR A 39 -11.34 -23.52 14.41
C TYR A 39 -10.63 -23.56 15.76
N VAL A 40 -9.98 -22.47 16.14
CA VAL A 40 -9.16 -22.38 17.35
C VAL A 40 -9.87 -21.61 18.46
N LEU A 41 -10.69 -20.61 18.11
CA LEU A 41 -11.28 -19.68 19.08
C LEU A 41 -12.82 -19.76 19.15
N PRO A 42 -13.42 -19.58 20.35
CA PRO A 42 -14.85 -19.37 20.49
C PRO A 42 -15.31 -18.09 19.78
N LEU A 43 -16.58 -18.02 19.40
CA LEU A 43 -17.17 -16.93 18.61
C LEU A 43 -16.84 -15.52 19.18
N THR A 44 -16.86 -15.34 20.49
CA THR A 44 -16.55 -14.06 21.14
C THR A 44 -15.14 -13.58 20.83
N TYR A 45 -14.15 -14.47 20.95
CA TYR A 45 -12.75 -14.14 20.67
C TYR A 45 -12.47 -14.06 19.17
N LEU A 46 -13.19 -14.85 18.36
CA LEU A 46 -13.14 -14.74 16.90
C LEU A 46 -13.59 -13.35 16.44
N ILE A 47 -14.65 -12.79 17.02
CA ILE A 47 -15.09 -11.44 16.64
C ILE A 47 -14.07 -10.40 17.12
N MET A 48 -13.58 -10.51 18.36
CA MET A 48 -12.59 -9.57 18.91
C MET A 48 -11.28 -9.54 18.09
N ALA A 49 -10.78 -10.69 17.65
CA ALA A 49 -9.54 -10.79 16.89
C ALA A 49 -9.75 -10.70 15.37
N GLY A 50 -10.84 -11.28 14.87
CA GLY A 50 -11.17 -11.34 13.45
C GLY A 50 -11.63 -10.01 12.88
N LEU A 51 -12.36 -9.19 13.65
CA LEU A 51 -12.78 -7.87 13.20
C LEU A 51 -11.60 -6.94 12.87
N PRO A 52 -10.58 -6.75 13.74
CA PRO A 52 -9.43 -5.93 13.37
C PRO A 52 -8.63 -6.54 12.21
N ILE A 53 -8.51 -7.87 12.11
CA ILE A 53 -7.85 -8.53 10.97
C ILE A 53 -8.58 -8.23 9.66
N ALA A 54 -9.91 -8.32 9.66
CA ALA A 54 -10.75 -8.01 8.50
C ALA A 54 -10.58 -6.54 8.06
N ILE A 55 -10.61 -5.61 9.03
CA ILE A 55 -10.42 -4.18 8.77
C ILE A 55 -9.04 -3.92 8.16
N ILE A 56 -7.98 -4.51 8.71
CA ILE A 56 -6.61 -4.33 8.22
C ILE A 56 -6.45 -4.91 6.81
N SER A 57 -6.98 -6.11 6.56
CA SER A 57 -6.96 -6.75 5.23
C SER A 57 -7.69 -5.90 4.19
N PHE A 58 -8.87 -5.35 4.56
CA PHE A 58 -9.64 -4.48 3.69
C PHE A 58 -8.93 -3.15 3.41
N ALA A 59 -8.34 -2.54 4.44
CA ALA A 59 -7.55 -1.32 4.30
C ALA A 59 -6.33 -1.53 3.40
N LEU A 60 -5.61 -2.66 3.54
CA LEU A 60 -4.48 -3.02 2.67
C LEU A 60 -4.90 -3.18 1.20
N ALA A 61 -6.12 -3.66 0.95
CA ALA A 61 -6.64 -3.86 -0.40
C ALA A 61 -7.11 -2.56 -1.08
N PHE A 62 -7.86 -1.70 -0.36
CA PHE A 62 -8.55 -0.57 -0.99
C PHE A 62 -8.03 0.80 -0.60
N TYR A 63 -7.37 0.94 0.55
CA TYR A 63 -6.97 2.24 1.04
C TYR A 63 -5.76 2.76 0.27
N LYS A 64 -5.82 4.04 -0.08
CA LYS A 64 -4.75 4.77 -0.76
C LYS A 64 -4.49 6.06 0.01
N ILE A 65 -3.21 6.36 0.21
CA ILE A 65 -2.76 7.62 0.82
C ILE A 65 -2.13 8.43 -0.31
N ASP A 66 -2.69 9.61 -0.59
CA ASP A 66 -2.20 10.51 -1.64
C ASP A 66 -2.01 9.83 -3.02
N GLY A 67 -2.95 8.97 -3.39
CA GLY A 67 -2.92 8.20 -4.65
C GLY A 67 -1.99 6.98 -4.64
N VAL A 68 -1.21 6.78 -3.58
CA VAL A 68 -0.31 5.63 -3.41
C VAL A 68 -1.04 4.49 -2.67
N PRO A 69 -1.00 3.24 -3.18
CA PRO A 69 -1.56 2.09 -2.46
C PRO A 69 -0.93 1.90 -1.08
N LEU A 70 -1.75 1.61 -0.06
CA LEU A 70 -1.30 1.43 1.33
C LEU A 70 -0.10 0.48 1.47
N PRO A 71 -0.01 -0.69 0.78
CA PRO A 71 1.15 -1.57 0.91
C PRO A 71 2.47 -0.91 0.49
N LYS A 72 2.44 -0.10 -0.57
CA LYS A 72 3.61 0.64 -1.06
C LYS A 72 3.96 1.79 -0.10
N TYR A 73 2.94 2.46 0.44
CA TYR A 73 3.13 3.50 1.43
C TYR A 73 3.77 2.96 2.71
N LEU A 74 3.34 1.80 3.21
CA LEU A 74 3.96 1.14 4.36
C LEU A 74 5.43 0.80 4.11
N LEU A 75 5.74 0.27 2.91
CA LEU A 75 7.12 -0.02 2.55
C LEU A 75 7.99 1.24 2.54
N MET A 76 7.46 2.34 2.01
CA MET A 76 8.13 3.65 2.04
C MET A 76 8.33 4.15 3.47
N ALA A 77 7.29 4.09 4.31
CA ALA A 77 7.37 4.50 5.71
C ALA A 77 8.41 3.68 6.49
N LEU A 78 8.42 2.36 6.32
CA LEU A 78 9.43 1.48 6.91
C LEU A 78 10.83 1.83 6.41
N SER A 79 11.00 2.00 5.09
CA SER A 79 12.30 2.37 4.50
C SER A 79 12.80 3.73 4.98
N PHE A 80 11.90 4.67 5.26
CA PHE A 80 12.24 5.98 5.82
C PHE A 80 12.66 5.88 7.29
N MET A 81 11.97 5.04 8.07
CA MET A 81 12.33 4.80 9.48
C MET A 81 13.68 4.10 9.62
N THR A 82 13.97 3.11 8.78
CA THR A 82 15.24 2.34 8.83
C THR A 82 16.35 2.96 8.00
N GLY A 83 16.02 3.90 7.11
CA GLY A 83 16.96 4.49 6.17
C GLY A 83 17.91 5.49 6.84
N THR A 84 19.17 5.46 6.40
CA THR A 84 20.15 6.46 6.83
C THR A 84 19.73 7.84 6.32
N LYS A 85 19.44 8.77 7.25
CA LYS A 85 19.11 10.16 6.89
C LYS A 85 20.33 10.82 6.27
N ARG A 86 20.34 10.94 4.94
CA ARG A 86 21.38 11.66 4.21
C ARG A 86 21.08 13.15 4.27
N TYR A 87 21.73 13.84 5.19
CA TYR A 87 21.75 15.29 5.23
C TYR A 87 22.63 15.78 4.08
N GLN A 88 22.02 16.41 3.06
CA GLN A 88 22.77 17.08 2.02
C GLN A 88 22.84 18.57 2.35
N PHE A 89 24.06 19.05 2.62
CA PHE A 89 24.30 20.48 2.74
C PHE A 89 24.33 21.08 1.34
N ARG A 90 23.42 22.02 1.05
CA ARG A 90 23.43 22.83 -0.16
C ARG A 90 23.94 24.20 0.22
N LYS A 91 25.12 24.59 -0.29
CA LYS A 91 25.59 25.98 -0.18
C LYS A 91 24.63 26.83 -1.01
N GLU A 92 24.05 27.85 -0.38
CA GLU A 92 23.46 28.95 -1.12
C GLU A 92 24.60 29.67 -1.83
N GLU A 93 24.52 29.78 -3.16
CA GLU A 93 25.38 30.66 -3.92
C GLU A 93 25.08 32.08 -3.44
N GLY A 94 25.98 32.64 -2.63
CA GLY A 94 25.88 34.01 -2.16
C GLY A 94 25.84 34.97 -3.37
N PRO A 95 25.17 36.13 -3.24
CA PRO A 95 24.93 37.01 -4.37
C PRO A 95 26.27 37.41 -4.99
N THR A 96 26.43 37.14 -6.29
CA THR A 96 27.59 37.58 -7.07
C THR A 96 27.61 39.10 -7.08
N LEU A 97 28.63 39.68 -6.45
CA LEU A 97 28.84 41.12 -6.44
C LEU A 97 29.04 41.61 -7.88
N PRO A 98 28.32 42.66 -8.34
CA PRO A 98 28.57 43.26 -9.63
C PRO A 98 29.95 43.95 -9.61
N GLU A 99 30.77 43.64 -10.62
CA GLU A 99 32.05 44.34 -10.92
C GLU A 99 31.84 45.81 -11.29
#